data_AF-A0A938K2A0-F1
#
_entry.id   AF-A0A938K2A0-F1
#
_cell.length_a   1.000
_cell.length_b   1.000
_cell.length_c   1.000
_cell.angle_alpha   90.00
_cell.angle_beta   90.00
_cell.angle_gamma   90.00
#
_symmetry.space_group_name_H-M   'P 1'
#
loop_
_entity.id
_entity.type
_entity.pdbx_description
1 polymer ?
#
loop_
_entity_poly.entity_id
_entity_poly.type
_entity_poly.pdbx_seq_one_letter_code
_entity_poly.pdbx_strand_id
1 'polypeptide(L)'
;NTHASAWHVDGEADVRSLMSVVPNFRWFETSHHELGHVYYYTAYSNPRVPHVLRGGANRAFHEAIGDLISIAARQPAYLREIGLLPADRQIDQTQWLLSQALDNAVVFIPWSAGVMTHFEYELYEKKLPADQFNQRWWEMAAQYQGVAPPSARGEQYCDGCTKTHVIDDPGQYYDYALAYLIKYQLHDHIARKILKQDPHNCNYYGNKEVGRWLLELLSLGATRDWRQVMKEKTGEEISSRALLEYFRPVAEFLKQQPVT
;
A
#
# COMPACT_ATOMS: atom_id res chain seq x y z
N ASN A 1 -9.38 17.37 9.54
CA ASN A 1 -8.75 16.13 9.05
C ASN A 1 -7.23 16.32 9.15
N THR A 2 -6.55 15.51 9.95
CA THR A 2 -5.07 15.53 10.12
C THR A 2 -4.40 14.30 9.50
N HIS A 3 -5.15 13.50 8.73
CA HIS A 3 -4.62 12.34 8.03
C HIS A 3 -3.67 12.79 6.92
N ALA A 4 -2.58 12.04 6.73
CA ALA A 4 -1.64 12.31 5.66
C ALA A 4 -2.37 12.20 4.30
N SER A 5 -2.08 13.12 3.41
CA SER A 5 -2.66 13.12 2.06
C SER A 5 -1.81 13.94 1.09
N ALA A 6 -1.80 13.52 -0.16
CA ALA A 6 -1.29 14.28 -1.30
C ALA A 6 -2.45 14.78 -2.15
N TRP A 7 -2.27 15.96 -2.75
CA TRP A 7 -3.30 16.67 -3.49
C TRP A 7 -2.74 17.17 -4.82
N HIS A 8 -3.46 16.89 -5.90
CA HIS A 8 -3.21 17.47 -7.22
C HIS A 8 -4.26 18.58 -7.46
N VAL A 9 -3.92 19.80 -7.07
CA VAL A 9 -4.88 20.89 -6.83
C VAL A 9 -5.47 21.44 -8.13
N ASP A 10 -4.63 21.60 -9.16
CA ASP A 10 -5.00 22.15 -10.46
C ASP A 10 -5.00 21.09 -11.58
N GLY A 11 -4.68 19.85 -11.24
CA GLY A 11 -4.48 18.78 -12.21
C GLY A 11 -3.28 18.99 -13.14
N GLU A 12 -2.42 19.97 -12.89
CA GLU A 12 -1.22 20.32 -13.67
C GLU A 12 0.01 20.33 -12.74
N ALA A 13 0.39 21.49 -12.20
CA ALA A 13 1.67 21.70 -11.51
C ALA A 13 1.52 22.01 -10.02
N ASP A 14 0.33 22.41 -9.54
CA ASP A 14 0.07 22.65 -8.13
C ASP A 14 -0.20 21.32 -7.41
N VAL A 15 0.88 20.72 -6.90
CA VAL A 15 0.86 19.51 -6.08
C VAL A 15 1.24 19.87 -4.64
N ARG A 16 0.45 19.38 -3.69
CA ARG A 16 0.63 19.66 -2.26
C ARG A 16 0.55 18.37 -1.45
N SER A 17 1.16 18.38 -0.27
CA SER A 17 0.97 17.31 0.72
C SER A 17 0.68 17.92 2.09
N LEU A 18 -0.32 17.36 2.77
CA LEU A 18 -0.69 17.72 4.12
C LEU A 18 -0.25 16.57 5.05
N MET A 19 0.69 16.83 5.94
CA MET A 19 1.21 15.84 6.89
C MET A 19 1.48 16.49 8.25
N SER A 20 1.06 15.83 9.34
CA SER A 20 1.38 16.24 10.71
C SER A 20 2.64 15.54 11.20
N VAL A 21 3.76 15.80 10.51
CA VAL A 21 5.04 15.07 10.67
C VAL A 21 5.64 15.25 12.06
N VAL A 22 6.08 14.15 12.68
CA VAL A 22 6.97 14.16 13.85
C VAL A 22 8.22 13.32 13.58
N PRO A 23 9.37 13.60 14.20
CA PRO A 23 10.65 12.99 13.82
C PRO A 23 10.78 11.54 14.32
N ASN A 24 10.11 10.60 13.63
CA ASN A 24 10.22 9.17 13.88
C ASN A 24 10.17 8.36 12.57
N PHE A 25 10.48 7.06 12.66
CA PHE A 25 10.57 6.18 11.50
C PHE A 25 9.23 6.03 10.76
N ARG A 26 8.12 5.97 11.49
CA ARG A 26 6.78 5.92 10.89
C ARG A 26 6.53 7.10 9.95
N TRP A 27 6.80 8.32 10.41
CA TRP A 27 6.62 9.50 9.55
C TRP A 27 7.67 9.64 8.46
N PHE A 28 8.89 9.14 8.67
CA PHE A 28 9.86 9.03 7.58
C PHE A 28 9.31 8.20 6.42
N GLU A 29 8.69 7.06 6.72
CA GLU A 29 8.04 6.21 5.72
C GLU A 29 6.79 6.85 5.12
N THR A 30 5.88 7.38 5.96
CA THR A 30 4.67 8.06 5.48
C THR A 30 5.01 9.22 4.56
N SER A 31 6.05 10.01 4.86
CA SER A 31 6.48 11.08 3.96
C SER A 31 6.99 10.57 2.61
N HIS A 32 7.67 9.42 2.57
CA HIS A 32 8.05 8.79 1.30
C HIS A 32 6.84 8.28 0.52
N HIS A 33 5.84 7.75 1.22
CA HIS A 33 4.56 7.33 0.62
C HIS A 33 3.84 8.53 -0.03
N GLU A 34 3.62 9.61 0.72
CA GLU A 34 2.95 10.82 0.21
C GLU A 34 3.69 11.45 -0.97
N LEU A 35 5.03 11.49 -0.91
CA LEU A 35 5.85 11.97 -2.03
C LEU A 35 5.74 11.07 -3.26
N GLY A 36 5.53 9.76 -3.07
CA GLY A 36 5.21 8.84 -4.18
C GLY A 36 3.99 9.29 -4.97
N HIS A 37 2.90 9.71 -4.30
CA HIS A 37 1.74 10.30 -4.96
C HIS A 37 2.08 11.59 -5.71
N VAL A 38 2.82 12.50 -5.07
CA VAL A 38 3.25 13.78 -5.67
C VAL A 38 4.04 13.57 -6.96
N TYR A 39 4.98 12.63 -6.97
CA TYR A 39 5.75 12.33 -8.17
C TYR A 39 4.92 11.62 -9.24
N TYR A 40 3.92 10.83 -8.86
CA TYR A 40 2.99 10.25 -9.82
C TYR A 40 2.12 11.33 -10.47
N TYR A 41 1.56 12.26 -9.68
CA TYR A 41 0.83 13.44 -10.17
C TYR A 41 1.66 14.19 -11.21
N THR A 42 2.91 14.49 -10.88
CA THR A 42 3.82 15.21 -11.77
C THR A 42 4.11 14.43 -13.06
N ALA A 43 4.30 13.11 -12.98
CA ALA A 43 4.67 12.29 -14.13
C ALA A 43 3.54 12.20 -15.18
N TYR A 44 2.30 11.98 -14.76
CA TYR A 44 1.18 11.92 -15.72
C TYR A 44 0.66 13.31 -16.12
N SER A 45 1.11 14.39 -15.49
CA SER A 45 0.76 15.77 -15.86
C SER A 45 1.54 16.22 -17.09
N ASN A 46 1.32 15.51 -18.19
CA ASN A 46 2.01 15.75 -19.45
C ASN A 46 0.99 15.83 -20.61
N PRO A 47 1.36 16.43 -21.77
CA PRO A 47 0.42 16.66 -22.87
C PRO A 47 -0.20 15.40 -23.50
N ARG A 48 0.37 14.21 -23.25
CA ARG A 48 -0.15 12.94 -23.80
C ARG A 48 -1.26 12.34 -22.94
N VAL A 49 -1.47 12.85 -21.73
CA VAL A 49 -2.51 12.39 -20.80
C VAL A 49 -3.57 13.49 -20.72
N PRO A 50 -4.74 13.29 -21.37
CA PRO A 50 -5.88 14.21 -21.24
C PRO A 50 -6.23 14.43 -19.78
N HIS A 51 -6.71 15.63 -19.43
CA HIS A 51 -6.99 16.00 -18.04
C HIS A 51 -7.90 15.00 -17.31
N VAL A 52 -8.93 14.46 -17.99
CA VAL A 52 -9.85 13.44 -17.43
C VAL A 52 -9.20 12.07 -17.17
N LEU A 53 -8.00 11.82 -17.71
CA LEU A 53 -7.21 10.60 -17.54
C LEU A 53 -5.96 10.82 -16.68
N ARG A 54 -5.85 11.98 -16.02
CA ARG A 54 -4.78 12.28 -15.06
C ARG A 54 -5.08 11.64 -13.70
N GLY A 55 -4.88 10.33 -13.67
CA GLY A 55 -4.91 9.51 -12.48
C GLY A 55 -4.05 8.27 -12.68
N GLY A 56 -3.98 7.40 -11.67
CA GLY A 56 -3.32 6.11 -11.79
C GLY A 56 -3.95 5.22 -12.86
N ALA A 57 -3.18 4.23 -13.36
CA ALA A 57 -3.68 3.28 -14.37
C ALA A 57 -4.98 2.57 -13.92
N ASN A 58 -5.10 2.35 -12.61
CA ASN A 58 -6.38 2.24 -11.90
C ASN A 58 -6.28 3.01 -10.58
N ARG A 59 -7.33 2.98 -9.76
CA ARG A 59 -7.35 3.66 -8.46
C ARG A 59 -6.27 3.18 -7.49
N ALA A 60 -6.07 1.87 -7.40
CA ALA A 60 -5.05 1.24 -6.54
C ALA A 60 -3.60 1.59 -6.93
N PHE A 61 -3.34 2.04 -8.16
CA PHE A 61 -1.98 2.40 -8.59
C PHE A 61 -1.40 3.58 -7.79
N HIS A 62 -2.23 4.53 -7.33
CA HIS A 62 -1.72 5.62 -6.51
C HIS A 62 -1.13 5.11 -5.21
N GLU A 63 -1.93 4.35 -4.46
CA GLU A 63 -1.49 3.70 -3.22
C GLU A 63 -0.30 2.77 -3.46
N ALA A 64 -0.30 2.00 -4.56
CA ALA A 64 0.78 1.08 -4.88
C ALA A 64 2.12 1.80 -5.06
N ILE A 65 2.11 2.98 -5.68
CA ILE A 65 3.32 3.77 -5.91
C ILE A 65 3.78 4.46 -4.63
N GLY A 66 2.88 5.03 -3.83
CA GLY A 66 3.22 5.54 -2.50
C GLY A 66 3.91 4.46 -1.67
N ASP A 67 3.29 3.29 -1.59
CA ASP A 67 3.82 2.17 -0.86
C ASP A 67 5.11 1.56 -1.45
N LEU A 68 5.30 1.63 -2.77
CA LEU A 68 6.54 1.20 -3.44
C LEU A 68 7.72 2.06 -3.01
N ILE A 69 7.52 3.38 -2.92
CA ILE A 69 8.56 4.29 -2.45
C ILE A 69 8.77 4.12 -0.94
N SER A 70 7.71 3.86 -0.16
CA SER A 70 7.81 3.52 1.26
C SER A 70 8.66 2.27 1.50
N ILE A 71 8.39 1.15 0.81
CA ILE A 71 9.19 -0.08 0.98
C ILE A 71 10.64 0.13 0.55
N ALA A 72 10.89 0.92 -0.51
CA ALA A 72 12.26 1.29 -0.91
C ALA A 72 12.97 2.10 0.19
N ALA A 73 12.27 3.04 0.83
CA ALA A 73 12.80 3.85 1.91
C ALA A 73 13.10 3.06 3.19
N ARG A 74 12.40 1.93 3.42
CA ARG A 74 12.68 1.02 4.54
C ARG A 74 13.91 0.13 4.31
N GLN A 75 14.44 0.00 3.09
CA GLN A 75 15.47 -1.01 2.84
C GLN A 75 16.76 -0.72 3.65
N PRO A 76 17.34 -1.72 4.35
CA PRO A 76 18.55 -1.51 5.14
C PRO A 76 19.71 -0.92 4.34
N ALA A 77 19.88 -1.32 3.08
CA ALA A 77 20.88 -0.77 2.19
C ALA A 77 20.71 0.74 1.99
N TYR A 78 19.47 1.22 1.80
CA TYR A 78 19.19 2.65 1.68
C TYR A 78 19.41 3.39 3.00
N LEU A 79 18.91 2.85 4.12
CA LEU A 79 19.08 3.48 5.44
C LEU A 79 20.54 3.64 5.84
N ARG A 80 21.43 2.70 5.46
CA ARG A 80 22.87 2.84 5.63
C ARG A 80 23.46 3.93 4.74
N GLU A 81 23.07 3.95 3.47
CA GLU A 81 23.54 4.93 2.48
C GLU A 81 23.27 6.38 2.92
N ILE A 82 22.09 6.63 3.52
CA ILE A 82 21.72 7.96 4.02
C ILE A 82 22.14 8.21 5.48
N GLY A 83 22.86 7.28 6.11
CA GLY A 83 23.39 7.44 7.46
C GLY A 83 22.39 7.29 8.61
N LEU A 84 21.19 6.76 8.36
CA LEU A 84 20.19 6.49 9.41
C LEU A 84 20.39 5.14 10.11
N LEU A 85 21.07 4.20 9.46
CA LEU A 85 21.43 2.91 10.03
C LEU A 85 22.96 2.77 10.08
N PRO A 86 23.57 2.50 11.25
CA PRO A 86 25.01 2.26 11.34
C PRO A 86 25.45 1.06 10.49
N ALA A 87 26.63 1.17 9.86
CA ALA A 87 27.14 0.14 8.95
C ALA A 87 27.43 -1.21 9.64
N ASP A 88 27.84 -1.17 10.92
CA ASP A 88 28.14 -2.32 11.77
C ASP A 88 26.89 -2.92 12.45
N ARG A 89 25.74 -2.25 12.37
CA ARG A 89 24.49 -2.75 12.94
C ARG A 89 24.02 -3.98 12.17
N GLN A 90 24.07 -5.12 12.84
CA GLN A 90 23.45 -6.37 12.39
C GLN A 90 21.93 -6.25 12.49
N ILE A 91 21.24 -6.71 11.44
CA ILE A 91 19.79 -6.79 11.39
C ILE A 91 19.38 -8.25 11.42
N ASP A 92 18.54 -8.62 12.38
CA ASP A 92 17.80 -9.86 12.33
C ASP A 92 16.77 -9.76 11.21
N GLN A 93 17.06 -10.42 10.08
CA GLN A 93 16.21 -10.36 8.89
C GLN A 93 14.82 -10.95 9.14
N THR A 94 14.71 -11.96 10.00
CA THR A 94 13.42 -12.56 10.34
C THR A 94 12.57 -11.57 11.13
N GLN A 95 13.14 -10.92 12.15
CA GLN A 95 12.42 -9.88 12.91
C GLN A 95 12.06 -8.68 12.03
N TRP A 96 12.97 -8.28 11.13
CA TRP A 96 12.73 -7.18 10.21
C TRP A 96 11.57 -7.45 9.26
N LEU A 97 11.55 -8.62 8.63
CA LEU A 97 10.45 -9.03 7.75
C LEU A 97 9.15 -9.29 8.51
N LEU A 98 9.22 -9.81 9.74
CA LEU A 98 8.05 -9.98 10.60
C LEU A 98 7.42 -8.63 10.98
N SER A 99 8.24 -7.63 11.35
CA SER A 99 7.76 -6.27 11.58
C SER A 99 7.08 -5.70 10.33
N GLN A 100 7.67 -5.89 9.15
CA GLN A 100 7.04 -5.44 7.90
C GLN A 100 5.72 -6.16 7.60
N ALA A 101 5.61 -7.46 7.92
CA ALA A 101 4.39 -8.24 7.74
C ALA A 101 3.27 -7.72 8.66
N LEU A 102 3.60 -7.40 9.92
CA LEU A 102 2.66 -6.87 10.91
C LEU A 102 2.22 -5.44 10.57
N ASP A 103 3.12 -4.60 10.07
CA ASP A 103 2.85 -3.20 9.74
C ASP A 103 1.99 -3.04 8.46
N ASN A 104 2.02 -4.01 7.54
CA ASN A 104 1.52 -3.84 6.17
C ASN A 104 0.64 -5.00 5.67
N ALA A 105 0.92 -5.50 4.48
CA ALA A 105 0.04 -6.31 3.64
C ALA A 105 -0.57 -7.52 4.34
N VAL A 106 0.20 -8.26 5.15
CA VAL A 106 -0.26 -9.54 5.71
C VAL A 106 -1.43 -9.35 6.67
N VAL A 107 -1.34 -8.35 7.56
CA VAL A 107 -2.41 -8.03 8.52
C VAL A 107 -3.49 -7.14 7.88
N PHE A 108 -3.11 -6.29 6.92
CA PHE A 108 -4.02 -5.30 6.36
C PHE A 108 -4.92 -5.84 5.24
N ILE A 109 -4.50 -6.83 4.45
CA ILE A 109 -5.34 -7.38 3.36
C ILE A 109 -6.68 -7.95 3.88
N PRO A 110 -6.72 -8.75 4.97
CA PRO A 110 -7.98 -9.23 5.51
C PRO A 110 -8.87 -8.11 6.07
N TRP A 111 -8.28 -7.00 6.53
CA TRP A 111 -9.03 -5.81 6.88
C TRP A 111 -9.62 -5.11 5.65
N SER A 112 -8.77 -4.86 4.64
CA SER A 112 -9.16 -3.98 3.54
C SER A 112 -10.06 -4.64 2.51
N ALA A 113 -9.71 -5.85 2.06
CA ALA A 113 -10.51 -6.64 1.14
C ALA A 113 -11.56 -7.52 1.84
N GLY A 114 -11.40 -7.77 3.14
CA GLY A 114 -12.37 -8.50 3.95
C GLY A 114 -13.36 -7.55 4.62
N VAL A 115 -13.05 -7.12 5.85
CA VAL A 115 -13.97 -6.37 6.73
C VAL A 115 -14.57 -5.15 6.04
N MET A 116 -13.73 -4.22 5.57
CA MET A 116 -14.18 -2.95 5.00
C MET A 116 -15.01 -3.15 3.74
N THR A 117 -14.48 -3.92 2.79
CA THR A 117 -15.13 -4.14 1.49
C THR A 117 -16.46 -4.87 1.62
N HIS A 118 -16.52 -5.92 2.44
CA HIS A 118 -17.76 -6.66 2.64
C HIS A 118 -18.79 -5.87 3.44
N PHE A 119 -18.34 -5.06 4.42
CA PHE A 119 -19.24 -4.21 5.19
C PHE A 119 -19.91 -3.16 4.30
N GLU A 120 -19.12 -2.43 3.51
CA GLU A 120 -19.66 -1.43 2.58
C GLU A 120 -20.52 -2.05 1.48
N TYR A 121 -20.17 -3.25 1.00
CA TYR A 121 -21.01 -3.99 0.07
C TYR A 121 -22.38 -4.34 0.68
N GLU A 122 -22.43 -4.86 1.91
CA GLU A 122 -23.71 -5.15 2.57
C GLU A 122 -24.48 -3.87 2.87
N LEU A 123 -23.79 -2.81 3.31
CA LEU A 123 -24.38 -1.52 3.58
C LEU A 123 -25.09 -0.94 2.34
N TYR A 124 -24.41 -0.92 1.19
CA TYR A 124 -24.90 -0.25 -0.01
C TYR A 124 -25.77 -1.16 -0.89
N GLU A 125 -25.32 -2.37 -1.20
CA GLU A 125 -25.99 -3.26 -2.16
C GLU A 125 -27.04 -4.16 -1.50
N LYS A 126 -26.81 -4.57 -0.24
CA LYS A 126 -27.78 -5.37 0.52
C LYS A 126 -28.71 -4.53 1.38
N LYS A 127 -28.51 -3.21 1.42
CA LYS A 127 -29.29 -2.27 2.22
C LYS A 127 -29.34 -2.72 3.68
N LEU A 128 -28.16 -3.00 4.24
CA LEU A 128 -28.04 -3.46 5.61
C LEU A 128 -28.87 -2.56 6.55
N PRO A 129 -29.75 -3.12 7.39
CA PRO A 129 -30.52 -2.33 8.34
C PRO A 129 -29.61 -1.65 9.37
N ALA A 130 -29.93 -0.40 9.73
CA ALA A 130 -29.14 0.38 10.67
C ALA A 130 -29.06 -0.24 12.07
N ASP A 131 -30.06 -1.04 12.46
CA ASP A 131 -30.11 -1.83 13.69
C ASP A 131 -29.30 -3.15 13.61
N GLN A 132 -28.45 -3.30 12.59
CA GLN A 132 -27.55 -4.45 12.42
C GLN A 132 -26.13 -4.03 12.03
N PHE A 133 -25.83 -2.73 11.93
CA PHE A 133 -24.52 -2.25 11.50
C PHE A 133 -23.39 -2.78 12.36
N ASN A 134 -23.57 -2.73 13.68
CA ASN A 134 -22.48 -3.00 14.59
C ASN A 134 -22.25 -4.51 14.73
N GLN A 135 -23.32 -5.30 14.81
CA GLN A 135 -23.27 -6.75 14.78
C GLN A 135 -22.56 -7.24 13.52
N ARG A 136 -22.99 -6.80 12.33
CA ARG A 136 -22.38 -7.25 11.06
C ARG A 136 -20.92 -6.84 10.94
N TRP A 137 -20.57 -5.64 11.37
CA TRP A 137 -19.19 -5.18 11.42
C TRP A 137 -18.29 -6.15 12.23
N TRP A 138 -18.72 -6.52 13.45
CA TRP A 138 -17.94 -7.41 14.30
C TRP A 138 -17.95 -8.87 13.84
N GLU A 139 -19.02 -9.33 13.20
CA GLU A 139 -19.06 -10.64 12.54
C GLU A 139 -18.05 -10.72 11.39
N MET A 140 -17.92 -9.66 10.59
CA MET A 140 -16.90 -9.57 9.54
C MET A 140 -15.50 -9.46 10.12
N ALA A 141 -15.30 -8.66 11.17
CA ALA A 141 -14.00 -8.56 11.86
C ALA A 141 -13.55 -9.94 12.40
N ALA A 142 -14.48 -10.70 12.99
CA ALA A 142 -14.20 -12.06 13.44
C ALA A 142 -13.90 -13.00 12.26
N GLN A 143 -14.68 -12.94 11.18
CA GLN A 143 -14.52 -13.82 10.03
C GLN A 143 -13.19 -13.57 9.28
N TYR A 144 -12.88 -12.31 8.96
CA TYR A 144 -11.75 -11.99 8.09
C TYR A 144 -10.45 -11.76 8.86
N GLN A 145 -10.50 -11.16 10.04
CA GLN A 145 -9.30 -10.86 10.82
C GLN A 145 -9.10 -11.77 12.04
N GLY A 146 -10.12 -12.53 12.45
CA GLY A 146 -10.05 -13.33 13.67
C GLY A 146 -10.03 -12.49 14.95
N VAL A 147 -10.59 -11.27 14.92
CA VAL A 147 -10.62 -10.35 16.07
C VAL A 147 -12.02 -10.20 16.65
N ALA A 148 -12.09 -9.98 17.96
CA ALA A 148 -13.32 -9.73 18.71
C ALA A 148 -13.25 -8.37 19.42
N PRO A 149 -14.39 -7.73 19.71
CA PRO A 149 -14.39 -6.50 20.47
C PRO A 149 -13.90 -6.74 21.92
N PRO A 150 -13.21 -5.78 22.55
CA PRO A 150 -12.69 -5.94 23.92
C PRO A 150 -13.79 -5.93 25.00
N SER A 151 -15.02 -5.55 24.64
CA SER A 151 -16.20 -5.55 25.49
C SER A 151 -17.44 -5.79 24.64
N ALA A 152 -18.58 -6.11 25.24
CA ALA A 152 -19.85 -6.18 24.50
C ALA A 152 -20.14 -4.86 23.76
N ARG A 153 -20.51 -4.96 22.48
CA ARG A 153 -20.86 -3.82 21.61
C ARG A 153 -22.26 -4.06 21.03
N GLY A 154 -23.26 -3.29 21.48
CA GLY A 154 -24.61 -3.35 20.91
C GLY A 154 -24.83 -2.33 19.79
N GLU A 155 -26.04 -2.30 19.25
CA GLU A 155 -26.43 -1.46 18.10
C GLU A 155 -26.60 0.02 18.45
N GLN A 156 -26.41 0.41 19.71
CA GLN A 156 -26.26 1.83 20.07
C GLN A 156 -24.93 2.44 19.57
N TYR A 157 -24.00 1.60 19.11
CA TYR A 157 -22.73 2.00 18.49
C TYR A 157 -22.79 1.86 16.96
N CYS A 158 -21.89 2.54 16.26
CA CYS A 158 -21.56 2.21 14.88
C CYS A 158 -20.03 2.20 14.71
N ASP A 159 -19.39 1.10 15.10
CA ASP A 159 -17.93 1.00 15.11
C ASP A 159 -17.34 1.15 13.70
N GLY A 160 -17.98 0.50 12.72
CA GLY A 160 -17.62 0.67 11.31
C GLY A 160 -17.67 2.12 10.83
N CYS A 161 -18.67 2.89 11.28
CA CYS A 161 -18.80 4.31 10.94
C CYS A 161 -17.67 5.17 11.52
N THR A 162 -16.90 4.70 12.52
CA THR A 162 -15.78 5.50 13.06
C THR A 162 -14.54 5.46 12.16
N LYS A 163 -14.51 4.55 11.17
CA LYS A 163 -13.44 4.48 10.19
C LYS A 163 -13.64 5.57 9.14
N THR A 164 -12.71 6.52 9.07
CA THR A 164 -12.73 7.68 8.16
C THR A 164 -13.10 7.35 6.71
N HIS A 165 -12.69 6.20 6.17
CA HIS A 165 -12.98 5.85 4.77
C HIS A 165 -14.43 5.41 4.53
N VAL A 166 -15.15 4.94 5.55
CA VAL A 166 -16.60 4.67 5.42
C VAL A 166 -17.38 5.99 5.21
N ILE A 167 -16.83 7.12 5.68
CA ILE A 167 -17.48 8.43 5.62
C ILE A 167 -16.92 9.31 4.50
N ASP A 168 -15.59 9.38 4.38
CA ASP A 168 -14.90 10.36 3.54
C ASP A 168 -14.52 9.81 2.16
N ASP A 169 -14.41 8.49 2.00
CA ASP A 169 -14.00 7.83 0.75
C ASP A 169 -14.65 6.43 0.57
N PRO A 170 -15.99 6.35 0.48
CA PRO A 170 -16.73 5.10 0.61
C PRO A 170 -16.62 4.16 -0.60
N GLY A 171 -16.71 2.86 -0.33
CA GLY A 171 -16.89 1.77 -1.30
C GLY A 171 -15.63 1.38 -2.07
N GLN A 172 -14.47 1.83 -1.60
CA GLN A 172 -13.23 1.83 -2.40
C GLN A 172 -12.06 1.15 -1.66
N TYR A 173 -12.28 0.68 -0.44
CA TYR A 173 -11.19 0.25 0.44
C TYR A 173 -10.47 -1.05 0.00
N TYR A 174 -11.04 -1.83 -0.93
CA TYR A 174 -10.32 -2.94 -1.57
C TYR A 174 -9.11 -2.47 -2.41
N ASP A 175 -9.08 -1.20 -2.83
CA ASP A 175 -7.99 -0.61 -3.61
C ASP A 175 -6.65 -0.82 -2.91
N TYR A 176 -6.59 -0.71 -1.58
CA TYR A 176 -5.37 -0.97 -0.79
C TYR A 176 -4.87 -2.42 -0.89
N ALA A 177 -5.77 -3.40 -0.93
CA ALA A 177 -5.34 -4.80 -1.10
C ALA A 177 -4.74 -5.03 -2.50
N LEU A 178 -5.36 -4.46 -3.53
CA LEU A 178 -4.85 -4.51 -4.89
C LEU A 178 -3.52 -3.73 -5.01
N ALA A 179 -3.39 -2.62 -4.29
CA ALA A 179 -2.17 -1.82 -4.24
C ALA A 179 -0.99 -2.62 -3.71
N TYR A 180 -1.17 -3.47 -2.69
CA TYR A 180 -0.11 -4.35 -2.23
C TYR A 180 0.32 -5.35 -3.31
N LEU A 181 -0.60 -5.97 -4.04
CA LEU A 181 -0.24 -6.89 -5.12
C LEU A 181 0.60 -6.16 -6.19
N ILE A 182 0.16 -4.97 -6.60
CA ILE A 182 0.88 -4.14 -7.57
C ILE A 182 2.26 -3.78 -7.01
N LYS A 183 2.35 -3.26 -5.79
CA LYS A 183 3.64 -2.82 -5.21
C LYS A 183 4.66 -3.93 -5.16
N TYR A 184 4.29 -5.12 -4.68
CA TYR A 184 5.25 -6.20 -4.52
C TYR A 184 5.70 -6.71 -5.88
N GLN A 185 4.81 -6.73 -6.88
CA GLN A 185 5.17 -7.10 -8.24
C GLN A 185 6.12 -6.07 -8.89
N LEU A 186 5.87 -4.76 -8.70
CA LEU A 186 6.78 -3.70 -9.16
C LEU A 186 8.14 -3.78 -8.43
N HIS A 187 8.13 -3.96 -7.10
CA HIS A 187 9.33 -4.06 -6.27
C HIS A 187 10.18 -5.28 -6.65
N ASP A 188 9.55 -6.44 -6.85
CA ASP A 188 10.25 -7.66 -7.28
C ASP A 188 10.88 -7.49 -8.67
N HIS A 189 10.17 -6.86 -9.60
CA HIS A 189 10.72 -6.56 -10.93
C HIS A 189 11.92 -5.61 -10.82
N ILE A 190 11.79 -4.49 -10.11
CA ILE A 190 12.88 -3.52 -9.93
C ILE A 190 14.09 -4.21 -9.29
N ALA A 191 13.90 -4.91 -8.18
CA ALA A 191 14.98 -5.56 -7.45
C ALA A 191 15.67 -6.63 -8.29
N ARG A 192 14.93 -7.58 -8.87
CA ARG A 192 15.51 -8.75 -9.52
C ARG A 192 15.89 -8.52 -10.98
N LYS A 193 15.14 -7.70 -11.71
CA LYS A 193 15.32 -7.52 -13.17
C LYS A 193 16.16 -6.30 -13.50
N ILE A 194 15.97 -5.18 -12.81
CA ILE A 194 16.73 -3.95 -13.05
C ILE A 194 18.01 -3.95 -12.20
N LEU A 195 17.86 -4.00 -10.87
CA LEU A 195 18.99 -3.88 -9.94
C LEU A 195 19.84 -5.14 -9.81
N LYS A 196 19.28 -6.32 -10.12
CA LYS A 196 19.90 -7.64 -9.89
C LYS A 196 20.27 -7.86 -8.41
N GLN A 197 19.43 -7.36 -7.50
CA GLN A 197 19.59 -7.40 -6.06
C GLN A 197 18.50 -8.26 -5.41
N ASP A 198 18.73 -8.63 -4.15
CA ASP A 198 17.73 -9.25 -3.30
C ASP A 198 16.59 -8.25 -3.00
N PRO A 199 15.31 -8.57 -3.23
CA PRO A 199 14.19 -7.71 -2.85
C PRO A 199 14.15 -7.32 -1.37
N HIS A 200 14.78 -8.09 -0.47
CA HIS A 200 14.83 -7.78 0.96
C HIS A 200 15.94 -6.81 1.36
N ASN A 201 16.83 -6.45 0.42
CA ASN A 201 17.96 -5.57 0.69
C ASN A 201 18.43 -4.80 -0.57
N CYS A 202 17.50 -4.38 -1.42
CA CYS A 202 17.82 -3.60 -2.62
C CYS A 202 17.88 -2.10 -2.32
N ASN A 203 18.54 -1.32 -3.19
CA ASN A 203 18.61 0.13 -3.05
C ASN A 203 18.34 0.83 -4.39
N TYR A 204 17.30 1.67 -4.41
CA TYR A 204 16.89 2.41 -5.60
C TYR A 204 17.65 3.74 -5.73
N TYR A 205 18.18 4.24 -4.62
CA TYR A 205 18.74 5.58 -4.50
C TYR A 205 19.88 5.80 -5.50
N GLY A 206 19.85 6.94 -6.20
CA GLY A 206 20.83 7.28 -7.23
C GLY A 206 20.76 6.46 -8.52
N ASN A 207 19.89 5.43 -8.62
CA ASN A 207 19.80 4.59 -9.80
C ASN A 207 18.94 5.23 -10.90
N LYS A 208 19.60 5.75 -11.95
CA LYS A 208 18.94 6.40 -13.09
C LYS A 208 18.10 5.46 -13.95
N GLU A 209 18.43 4.17 -13.98
CA GLU A 209 17.67 3.19 -14.77
C GLU A 209 16.31 2.91 -14.11
N VAL A 210 16.29 2.66 -12.80
CA VAL A 210 15.05 2.53 -12.01
C VAL A 210 14.20 3.80 -12.14
N GLY A 211 14.81 4.98 -11.99
CA GLY A 211 14.10 6.25 -12.13
C GLY A 211 13.46 6.44 -13.51
N ARG A 212 14.18 6.10 -14.59
CA ARG A 212 13.64 6.16 -15.96
C ARG A 212 12.49 5.17 -16.14
N TRP A 213 12.66 3.94 -15.68
CA TRP A 213 11.64 2.90 -15.79
C TRP A 213 10.35 3.27 -15.06
N LEU A 214 10.47 3.80 -13.83
CA LEU A 214 9.34 4.32 -13.06
C LEU A 214 8.68 5.48 -13.81
N LEU A 215 9.43 6.49 -14.25
CA LEU A 215 8.85 7.63 -14.99
C LEU A 215 8.10 7.18 -16.24
N GLU A 216 8.60 6.21 -17.00
CA GLU A 216 7.89 5.66 -18.15
C GLU A 216 6.57 4.98 -17.78
N LEU A 217 6.51 4.27 -16.65
CA LEU A 217 5.28 3.67 -16.13
C LEU A 217 4.30 4.74 -15.66
N LEU A 218 4.76 5.67 -14.82
CA LEU A 218 3.93 6.69 -14.20
C LEU A 218 3.39 7.71 -15.22
N SER A 219 4.16 8.03 -16.26
CA SER A 219 3.76 9.01 -17.28
C SER A 219 2.57 8.57 -18.15
N LEU A 220 2.15 7.30 -18.05
CA LEU A 220 0.99 6.78 -18.78
C LEU A 220 -0.33 7.32 -18.22
N GLY A 221 -0.41 7.64 -16.93
CA GLY A 221 -1.67 7.93 -16.26
C GLY A 221 -2.72 6.83 -16.47
N ALA A 222 -3.99 7.20 -16.61
CA ALA A 222 -5.11 6.29 -16.84
C ALA A 222 -5.38 6.03 -18.34
N THR A 223 -4.39 6.23 -19.22
CA THR A 223 -4.59 6.15 -20.68
C THR A 223 -4.66 4.72 -21.23
N ARG A 224 -4.36 3.71 -20.41
CA ARG A 224 -4.23 2.31 -20.83
C ARG A 224 -4.81 1.37 -19.78
N ASP A 225 -5.22 0.17 -20.22
CA ASP A 225 -5.65 -0.89 -19.31
C ASP A 225 -4.50 -1.28 -18.37
N TRP A 226 -4.74 -1.12 -17.07
CA TRP A 226 -3.72 -1.33 -16.03
C TRP A 226 -3.15 -2.74 -16.01
N ARG A 227 -3.92 -3.78 -16.39
CA ARG A 227 -3.45 -5.17 -16.42
C ARG A 227 -2.48 -5.38 -17.57
N GLN A 228 -2.75 -4.76 -18.72
CA GLN A 228 -1.82 -4.76 -19.84
C GLN A 228 -0.53 -4.02 -19.48
N VAL A 229 -0.65 -2.85 -18.85
CA VAL A 229 0.51 -2.07 -18.37
C VAL A 229 1.36 -2.90 -17.40
N MET A 230 0.75 -3.57 -16.42
CA MET A 230 1.48 -4.46 -15.51
C MET A 230 2.20 -5.58 -16.27
N LYS A 231 1.50 -6.30 -17.14
CA LYS A 231 2.08 -7.40 -17.93
C LYS A 231 3.26 -6.95 -18.78
N GLU A 232 3.16 -5.80 -19.43
CA GLU A 232 4.23 -5.25 -20.25
C GLU A 232 5.42 -4.78 -19.42
N LYS A 233 5.17 -4.12 -18.29
CA LYS A 233 6.24 -3.54 -17.47
C LYS A 233 6.95 -4.56 -16.60
N THR A 234 6.23 -5.57 -16.08
CA THR A 234 6.82 -6.56 -15.17
C THR A 234 7.10 -7.91 -15.84
N GLY A 235 6.46 -8.19 -16.99
CA GLY A 235 6.55 -9.45 -17.72
C GLY A 235 5.52 -10.50 -17.28
N GLU A 236 4.62 -10.19 -16.36
CA GLU A 236 3.64 -11.13 -15.82
C GLU A 236 2.31 -10.44 -15.48
N GLU A 237 1.22 -11.22 -15.51
CA GLU A 237 -0.09 -10.74 -15.07
C GLU A 237 -0.12 -10.49 -13.56
N ILE A 238 -1.03 -9.63 -13.11
CA ILE A 238 -1.18 -9.33 -11.69
C ILE A 238 -1.43 -10.61 -10.88
N SER A 239 -0.63 -10.83 -9.84
CA SER A 239 -0.78 -12.00 -8.97
C SER A 239 -0.25 -11.76 -7.57
N SER A 240 -0.51 -12.69 -6.65
CA SER A 240 0.06 -12.70 -5.30
C SER A 240 1.48 -13.25 -5.22
N ARG A 241 2.08 -13.71 -6.34
CA ARG A 241 3.38 -14.39 -6.37
C ARG A 241 4.47 -13.59 -5.66
N ALA A 242 4.70 -12.34 -6.08
CA ALA A 242 5.77 -11.50 -5.54
C ALA A 242 5.57 -11.19 -4.04
N LEU A 243 4.32 -10.95 -3.61
CA LEU A 243 3.98 -10.75 -2.20
C LEU A 243 4.30 -12.00 -1.36
N LEU A 244 3.87 -13.18 -1.83
CA LEU A 244 4.10 -14.45 -1.13
C LEU A 244 5.57 -14.81 -1.09
N GLU A 245 6.31 -14.59 -2.17
CA GLU A 245 7.76 -14.81 -2.21
C GLU A 245 8.51 -13.87 -1.27
N TYR A 246 8.08 -12.59 -1.17
CA TYR A 246 8.66 -11.62 -0.25
C TYR A 246 8.52 -12.08 1.20
N PHE A 247 7.36 -12.60 1.61
CA PHE A 247 7.14 -13.04 2.99
C PHE A 247 7.42 -14.52 3.24
N ARG A 248 7.87 -15.28 2.24
CA ARG A 248 8.17 -16.72 2.37
C ARG A 248 9.12 -17.02 3.54
N PRO A 249 10.24 -16.30 3.76
CA PRO A 249 11.13 -16.59 4.90
C PRO A 249 10.42 -16.51 6.26
N VAL A 250 9.54 -15.51 6.43
CA VAL A 250 8.75 -15.35 7.66
C VAL A 250 7.68 -16.43 7.76
N ALA A 251 7.01 -16.78 6.67
CA ALA A 251 6.02 -17.85 6.66
C ALA A 251 6.65 -19.21 7.03
N GLU A 252 7.84 -19.51 6.54
CA GLU A 252 8.61 -20.71 6.90
C GLU A 252 9.04 -20.69 8.37
N PHE A 253 9.52 -19.55 8.85
CA PHE A 253 9.86 -19.37 10.26
C PHE A 253 8.66 -19.59 11.20
N LEU A 254 7.50 -19.00 10.87
CA LEU A 254 6.27 -19.11 11.67
C LEU A 254 5.73 -20.54 11.71
N LYS A 255 5.85 -21.33 10.63
CA LYS A 255 5.44 -22.74 10.60
C LYS A 255 6.25 -23.63 11.56
N GLN A 256 7.44 -23.19 11.96
CA GLN A 256 8.29 -23.92 12.91
C GLN A 256 8.01 -23.50 14.36
N GLN A 257 7.22 -22.44 14.58
CA GLN A 257 6.87 -21.99 15.92
C GLN A 257 5.77 -22.87 16.51
N PRO A 258 5.80 -23.13 17.84
CA PRO A 258 4.71 -23.83 18.50
C PRO A 258 3.42 -23.00 18.39
N VAL A 259 2.32 -23.65 17.99
CA VAL A 259 0.98 -23.07 18.10
C VAL A 259 0.60 -23.15 19.58
N THR A 260 0.68 -22.02 20.28
CA THR A 260 0.20 -21.87 21.66
C THR A 260 -1.27 -21.50 21.70
#